data_AF-A0A315XFU9-F1
#
_entry.id   AF-A0A315XFU9-F1
#
_cell.length_a   1.000
_cell.length_b   1.000
_cell.length_c   1.000
_cell.angle_alpha   90.00
_cell.angle_beta   90.00
_cell.angle_gamma   90.00
#
_symmetry.space_group_name_H-M   'P 1'
#
loop_
_entity.id
_entity.type
_entity.pdbx_description
1 polymer ?
#
loop_
_entity_poly.entity_id
_entity_poly.type
_entity_poly.pdbx_seq_one_letter_code
_entity_poly.pdbx_strand_id
1 'polypeptide(L)' 'MIKQITEKIIGCFYKVYNKMGYGFLESVYEKCLLIELWKAGLKSEYQKQIIVNFEGTVKMLTSLQVK' A
#
# COMPACT_ATOMS: atom_id res chain seq x y z
N MET A 1 -2.11 0.90 -21.78
CA MET A 1 -1.03 0.64 -20.80
C MET A 1 -1.47 0.91 -19.37
N ILE A 2 -1.95 2.12 -19.02
CA ILE A 2 -2.40 2.45 -17.64
C ILE A 2 -3.58 1.54 -17.19
N LYS A 3 -4.56 1.33 -18.07
CA LYS A 3 -5.78 0.56 -17.77
C LYS A 3 -5.51 -0.87 -17.26
N GLN A 4 -4.53 -1.57 -17.85
CA GLN A 4 -4.18 -2.94 -17.46
C GLN A 4 -3.52 -3.02 -16.07
N ILE A 5 -2.71 -2.02 -15.72
CA ILE A 5 -2.09 -1.94 -14.39
C ILE A 5 -3.17 -1.63 -13.35
N THR A 6 -4.07 -0.70 -13.65
CA THR A 6 -5.21 -0.37 -12.79
C THR A 6 -6.11 -1.59 -12.55
N GLU A 7 -6.49 -2.32 -13.60
CA GLU A 7 -7.30 -3.54 -13.50
C GLU A 7 -6.61 -4.61 -12.64
N LYS A 8 -5.29 -4.80 -12.78
CA LYS A 8 -4.51 -5.71 -11.94
C LYS A 8 -4.54 -5.32 -10.46
N ILE A 9 -4.31 -4.04 -10.16
CA ILE A 9 -4.30 -3.53 -8.78
C ILE A 9 -5.68 -3.73 -8.14
N ILE A 10 -6.75 -3.37 -8.86
CA ILE A 10 -8.13 -3.54 -8.40
C ILE A 10 -8.44 -5.02 -8.15
N GLY A 11 -8.01 -5.91 -9.05
CA GLY A 11 -8.16 -7.36 -8.87
C GLY A 11 -7.44 -7.87 -7.61
N CYS A 12 -6.22 -7.40 -7.34
CA CYS A 12 -5.48 -7.74 -6.12
C CYS A 12 -6.22 -7.25 -4.86
N PHE A 13 -6.76 -6.03 -4.89
CA PHE A 13 -7.56 -5.48 -3.80
C PHE A 13 -8.77 -6.34 -3.49
N TYR A 14 -9.61 -6.65 -4.49
CA TYR A 14 -10.80 -7.47 -4.27
C TYR A 14 -10.46 -8.88 -3.78
N LYS A 15 -9.35 -9.46 -4.23
CA LYS A 15 -8.89 -10.77 -3.75
C LYS A 15 -8.51 -10.73 -2.26
N VAL A 16 -7.84 -9.68 -1.80
CA VAL A 16 -7.54 -9.49 -0.39
C VAL A 16 -8.81 -9.25 0.41
N TYR A 17 -9.68 -8.35 -0.06
CA TYR A 17 -10.95 -8.01 0.60
C TYR A 17 -11.86 -9.23 0.75
N ASN A 18 -12.06 -9.99 -0.32
CA ASN A 18 -12.91 -11.18 -0.30
C ASN A 18 -12.36 -12.29 0.60
N LYS A 19 -11.03 -12.35 0.79
CA LYS A 19 -10.38 -13.37 1.62
C LYS A 19 -10.30 -12.99 3.10
N MET A 20 -10.01 -11.72 3.39
CA MET A 20 -9.84 -11.22 4.75
C MET A 20 -11.17 -10.80 5.38
N GLY A 21 -12.16 -10.39 4.59
CA GLY A 21 -13.38 -9.78 5.13
C GLY A 21 -13.09 -8.41 5.75
N TYR A 22 -13.90 -8.00 6.73
CA TYR A 22 -13.77 -6.75 7.48
C TYR A 22 -13.30 -7.00 8.92
N GLY A 23 -12.71 -6.00 9.57
CA GLY A 23 -12.37 -6.04 11.00
C GLY A 23 -10.86 -6.14 11.31
N PHE A 24 -10.01 -6.14 10.29
CA PHE A 24 -8.56 -6.06 10.49
C PHE A 24 -8.05 -4.61 10.50
N LEU A 25 -6.87 -4.41 11.09
CA LEU A 25 -6.16 -3.14 11.01
C LEU A 25 -5.71 -2.87 9.57
N GLU A 26 -5.66 -1.60 9.19
CA GLU A 26 -5.16 -1.18 7.88
C GLU A 26 -3.76 -1.74 7.56
N SER A 27 -2.88 -1.81 8.57
CA SER A 27 -1.53 -2.37 8.42
C SER A 27 -1.51 -3.85 8.02
N VAL A 28 -2.59 -4.58 8.29
CA VAL A 28 -2.76 -5.97 7.83
C VAL A 28 -3.16 -5.98 6.36
N TYR A 29 -4.12 -5.12 5.96
CA TYR A 29 -4.52 -4.98 4.56
C TYR A 29 -3.36 -4.53 3.67
N GLU A 30 -2.55 -3.56 4.10
CA GLU A 30 -1.36 -3.11 3.38
C GLU A 30 -0.41 -4.27 3.07
N LYS A 31 -0.10 -5.11 4.08
CA LYS A 31 0.78 -6.27 3.93
C LYS A 31 0.19 -7.33 3.01
N CYS A 32 -1.10 -7.63 3.15
CA CYS A 32 -1.77 -8.60 2.29
C CYS A 32 -1.83 -8.12 0.84
N LEU A 33 -2.12 -6.84 0.62
CA LEU A 33 -2.16 -6.26 -0.72
C LEU A 33 -0.77 -6.24 -1.36
N LEU A 34 0.27 -5.90 -0.61
CA LEU A 34 1.64 -5.94 -1.09
C LEU A 34 2.03 -7.33 -1.62
N ILE A 35 1.67 -8.39 -0.89
CA ILE A 35 1.91 -9.78 -1.31
C ILE A 35 1.19 -10.10 -2.63
N GLU A 36 -0.08 -9.69 -2.78
CA GLU A 36 -0.83 -9.96 -4.01
C GLU A 36 -0.30 -9.13 -5.21
N LEU A 37 0.14 -7.90 -4.98
CA LEU A 37 0.76 -7.06 -6.01
C LEU A 37 2.09 -7.68 -6.50
N TRP A 38 2.92 -8.20 -5.59
CA TRP A 38 4.15 -8.91 -5.97
C TRP A 38 3.86 -10.18 -6.76
N LYS A 39 2.86 -10.97 -6.36
CA LYS A 39 2.42 -12.15 -7.12
C LYS A 39 1.90 -11.79 -8.52
N ALA A 40 1.31 -10.61 -8.67
CA ALA A 40 0.87 -10.09 -9.98
C ALA A 40 2.02 -9.55 -10.85
N GLY A 41 3.27 -9.65 -10.37
CA GLY A 41 4.48 -9.18 -11.04
C GLY A 41 4.68 -7.67 -10.96
N LEU A 42 3.97 -6.98 -10.06
CA LEU A 42 4.09 -5.55 -9.88
C LEU A 42 5.22 -5.26 -8.88
N LYS A 43 6.10 -4.32 -9.24
CA LYS A 43 7.08 -3.76 -8.30
C LYS A 43 6.35 -2.75 -7.41
N SER A 44 6.09 -3.15 -6.18
CA SER A 44 5.39 -2.35 -5.18
C SER A 44 6.17 -2.28 -3.88
N GLU A 45 6.10 -1.13 -3.22
CA GLU A 45 6.63 -0.87 -1.88
C GLU A 45 5.46 -0.39 -1.01
N TYR A 46 5.50 -0.67 0.28
CA TYR A 46 4.55 -0.14 1.25
C TYR A 46 5.29 0.75 2.25
N GLN A 47 4.60 1.78 2.74
CA GLN A 47 5.11 2.67 3.78
C GLN A 47 6.47 3.31 3.49
N LYS A 48 6.71 3.65 2.22
CA LYS A 48 7.94 4.31 1.79
C LYS A 48 8.15 5.61 2.58
N GLN A 49 9.40 5.83 3.01
CA GLN A 49 9.77 7.03 3.71
C GLN A 49 9.49 8.26 2.85
N ILE A 50 8.81 9.23 3.44
CA ILE A 50 8.55 10.54 2.88
C ILE A 50 9.31 11.58 3.67
N ILE A 51 9.93 12.48 2.92
CA ILE A 51 10.65 13.63 3.49
C ILE A 51 9.62 14.73 3.69
N VAL A 52 9.40 15.12 4.95
CA VAL A 52 8.52 16.23 5.29
C VAL A 52 9.38 17.38 5.77
N ASN A 53 9.24 18.53 5.12
CA ASN A 53 9.79 19.79 5.60
C ASN A 53 8.66 20.55 6.29
N PHE A 54 8.79 20.75 7.60
CA PHE A 54 7.87 21.55 8.39
C PHE A 54 8.67 22.66 9.07
N GLU A 55 8.36 23.92 8.73
CA GLU A 55 9.01 25.11 9.30
C GLU A 55 10.56 25.06 9.27
N GLY A 56 11.14 24.56 8.18
CA GLY A 56 12.59 24.44 8.03
C GLY A 56 13.21 23.24 8.74
N THR A 57 12.42 22.45 9.48
CA THR A 57 12.83 21.18 10.06
C THR A 57 12.49 20.04 9.10
N VAL A 58 13.52 19.38 8.59
CA VAL A 58 13.37 18.21 7.72
C VAL A 58 13.30 16.95 8.58
N LYS A 59 12.19 16.20 8.50
CA LYS A 59 12.06 14.88 9.11
C LYS A 59 11.77 13.81 8.07
N MET A 60 12.45 12.68 8.23
CA MET A 60 12.14 11.44 7.53
C MET A 60 10.99 10.78 8.28
N LEU A 61 9.80 10.75 7.68
CA LEU A 61 8.64 10.08 8.27
C LEU A 61 8.33 8.83 7.45
N THR A 62 8.13 7.71 8.14
CA THR A 62 7.45 6.56 7.53
C THR A 62 5.95 6.82 7.55
N SER A 63 5.17 6.30 6.60
CA SER A 63 3.72 6.53 6.57
C SER A 63 2.98 6.02 7.82
N LEU A 64 3.59 5.12 8.61
CA LEU A 64 3.11 4.69 9.93
C LEU A 64 3.07 5.80 10.98
N GLN A 65 3.83 6.89 10.79
CA GLN A 65 3.97 8.02 11.73
C GLN A 65 3.15 9.24 11.32
N VAL A 66 2.35 9.14 10.25
CA VAL A 66 1.57 10.26 9.67
C VAL A 66 0.07 10.11 9.98
N LYS A 67 -0.30 9.22 10.92
CA LYS A 67 -1.67 9.09 11.42
C LYS A 67 -1.90 9.94 12.66
#